data_AF-A0A166BJU4-F1
#
_entry.id   AF-A0A166BJU4-F1
#
_cell.length_a   1.000
_cell.length_b   1.000
_cell.length_c   1.000
_cell.angle_alpha   90.00
_cell.angle_beta   90.00
_cell.angle_gamma   90.00
#
_symmetry.space_group_name_H-M   'P 1'
#
loop_
_entity.id
_entity.type
_entity.pdbx_description
1 polymer ?
#
loop_
_entity_poly.entity_id
_entity_poly.type
_entity_poly.pdbx_seq_one_letter_code
_entity_poly.pdbx_strand_id
1 'polypeptide(L)'
;MPVVAFTIGSFGDILAVLQLAWQIRQSLSDAAAASEEIQTLIADIDSFRHALDSAHSTLKHAPHVPQSVHNGVVHIMRVCTTLLRQVQAKVSVRQKELVKKHGARIWRGVWAACAWEILGGKGDVDKMKRRLMEQTAALQTLLSVLQTAALVQIDKRAVEDRATMTRMLQLLEALPAMMKFDEVTVPFLFFLPNPESVRSGVAPMTRMTLEQFLAVIRLSLMCQRDRGSAESDGYEYSLVPRNELRLM
;
A
#
# COMPACT_ATOMS: atom_id res chain seq x y z
N MET A 1 23.84 22.10 -3.43
CA MET A 1 22.53 21.93 -2.77
C MET A 1 21.53 21.53 -3.84
N PRO A 2 20.89 20.35 -3.75
CA PRO A 2 19.76 20.06 -4.62
C PRO A 2 18.56 20.85 -4.10
N VAL A 3 18.10 21.81 -4.90
CA VAL A 3 16.80 22.44 -4.72
C VAL A 3 15.78 21.42 -5.20
N VAL A 4 15.05 20.81 -4.27
CA VAL A 4 13.93 19.94 -4.61
C VAL A 4 12.84 20.85 -5.14
N ALA A 5 12.63 20.82 -6.45
CA ALA A 5 11.55 21.54 -7.11
C ALA A 5 10.21 20.92 -6.64
N PHE A 6 9.35 21.75 -6.05
CA PHE A 6 8.01 21.37 -5.66
C PHE A 6 7.19 21.12 -6.93
N THR A 7 6.79 19.88 -7.17
CA THR A 7 5.82 19.56 -8.23
C THR A 7 4.44 19.92 -7.72
N ILE A 8 3.70 20.71 -8.49
CA ILE A 8 2.30 21.08 -8.21
C ILE A 8 1.46 19.80 -8.28
N GLY A 9 1.34 19.12 -7.14
CA GLY A 9 0.68 17.83 -6.98
C GLY A 9 1.06 17.24 -5.62
N SER A 10 0.07 16.99 -4.76
CA SER A 10 0.20 16.65 -3.33
C SER A 10 1.27 15.62 -2.95
N PHE A 11 1.68 14.73 -3.87
CA PHE A 11 2.69 13.71 -3.65
C PHE A 11 4.11 14.29 -3.55
N GLY A 12 4.46 15.26 -4.40
CA GLY A 12 5.77 15.91 -4.37
C GLY A 12 5.97 16.72 -3.09
N ASP A 13 4.91 17.32 -2.57
CA ASP A 13 4.93 18.07 -1.33
C ASP A 13 5.24 17.16 -0.12
N ILE A 14 4.68 15.94 -0.08
CA ILE A 14 4.97 14.98 1.00
C ILE A 14 6.45 14.57 0.98
N LEU A 15 7.01 14.27 -0.20
CA LEU A 15 8.43 13.92 -0.34
C LEU A 15 9.34 15.09 0.07
N ALA A 16 8.98 16.32 -0.32
CA ALA A 16 9.73 17.50 0.08
C ALA A 16 9.72 17.71 1.61
N VAL A 17 8.58 17.50 2.28
CA VAL A 17 8.46 17.56 3.74
C VAL A 17 9.27 16.45 4.42
N LEU A 18 9.21 15.22 3.89
CA LEU A 18 10.02 14.09 4.37
C LEU A 18 11.52 14.38 4.29
N GLN A 19 11.97 14.96 3.18
CA GLN A 19 13.37 15.33 3.00
C GLN A 19 13.79 16.46 3.95
N LEU A 20 12.94 17.46 4.17
CA LEU A 20 13.20 18.52 5.16
C LEU A 20 13.31 17.94 6.58
N ALA A 21 12.39 17.05 6.96
CA ALA A 21 12.41 16.38 8.26
C ALA A 21 13.70 15.55 8.44
N TRP A 22 14.14 14.85 7.38
CA TRP A 22 15.38 14.08 7.41
C TRP A 22 16.62 14.97 7.60
N GLN A 23 16.71 16.10 6.89
CA GLN A 23 17.82 17.04 7.04
C GLN A 23 17.89 17.61 8.46
N ILE A 24 16.74 17.92 9.07
CA ILE A 24 16.69 18.39 10.45
C ILE A 24 17.13 17.27 11.40
N ARG A 25 16.65 16.04 11.21
CA ARG A 25 17.11 14.88 12.00
C ARG A 25 18.63 14.72 11.94
N GLN A 26 19.22 14.78 10.74
CA GLN A 26 20.68 14.68 10.59
C GLN A 26 21.41 15.82 11.30
N SER A 27 20.88 17.04 11.24
CA SER A 27 21.45 18.15 11.99
C SER A 27 21.37 17.92 13.49
N LEU A 28 20.28 17.33 13.99
CA LEU A 28 20.08 17.07 15.42
C LEU A 28 20.92 15.89 15.91
N SER A 29 21.21 14.89 15.07
CA SER A 29 22.03 13.73 15.48
C SER A 29 23.44 14.13 15.93
N ASP A 30 23.98 15.21 15.37
CA ASP A 30 25.29 15.75 15.79
C ASP A 30 25.28 16.26 17.25
N ALA A 31 24.11 16.62 17.78
CA ALA A 31 23.93 17.07 19.17
C ALA A 31 23.26 16.01 20.08
N ALA A 32 22.75 14.91 19.50
CA ALA A 32 21.97 13.91 20.23
C ALA A 32 22.76 13.16 21.30
N ALA A 33 24.08 13.02 21.15
CA ALA A 33 24.92 12.37 22.15
C ALA A 33 25.01 13.17 23.47
N ALA A 34 24.65 14.46 23.46
CA ALA A 34 24.83 15.38 24.58
C ALA A 34 23.52 15.82 25.26
N SER A 35 22.35 15.48 24.71
CA SER A 35 21.05 15.88 25.27
C SER A 35 19.97 14.83 25.01
N GLU A 36 19.33 14.38 26.09
CA GLU A 36 18.17 13.48 26.06
C GLU A 36 16.98 14.16 25.36
N GLU A 37 16.79 15.47 25.59
CA GLU A 37 15.73 16.25 24.97
C GLU A 37 15.86 16.26 23.44
N ILE A 38 17.08 16.33 22.91
CA ILE A 38 17.34 16.22 21.47
C ILE A 38 17.03 14.82 20.96
N GLN A 39 17.35 13.77 21.73
CA GLN A 39 16.99 12.40 21.36
C GLN A 39 15.47 12.21 21.28
N THR A 40 14.71 12.75 22.24
CA THR A 40 13.23 12.70 22.18
C THR A 40 12.70 13.45 20.96
N LEU A 41 13.27 14.62 20.63
CA LEU A 41 12.87 15.38 19.44
C LEU A 41 13.16 14.62 18.15
N ILE A 42 14.27 13.89 18.07
CA ILE A 42 14.57 13.01 16.94
C ILE A 42 13.51 11.92 16.81
N ALA A 43 13.14 11.26 17.92
CA ALA A 43 12.11 10.22 17.92
C ALA A 43 10.73 10.76 17.49
N ASP A 44 10.38 11.99 17.89
CA ASP A 44 9.15 12.66 17.45
C ASP A 44 9.16 12.95 15.93
N ILE A 45 10.30 13.43 15.42
CA ILE A 45 10.49 13.67 13.97
C ILE A 45 10.40 12.36 13.18
N ASP A 46 10.91 11.26 13.73
CA ASP A 46 10.81 9.94 13.10
C ASP A 46 9.38 9.41 13.08
N SER A 47 8.66 9.56 14.18
CA SER A 47 7.24 9.22 14.26
C SER A 47 6.43 10.01 13.23
N PHE A 48 6.72 11.32 13.10
CA PHE A 48 6.15 12.17 12.06
C PHE A 48 6.46 11.65 10.64
N ARG A 49 7.72 11.29 10.37
CA ARG A 49 8.11 10.76 9.06
C ARG A 49 7.43 9.44 8.73
N HIS A 50 7.34 8.52 9.68
CA HIS A 50 6.62 7.26 9.49
C HIS A 50 5.13 7.49 9.18
N ALA A 51 4.50 8.46 9.83
CA ALA A 51 3.12 8.83 9.52
C ALA A 51 2.98 9.40 8.10
N LEU A 52 3.93 10.24 7.65
CA LEU A 52 3.96 10.74 6.27
C LEU A 52 4.22 9.65 5.24
N ASP A 53 5.11 8.70 5.52
CA ASP A 53 5.38 7.56 4.62
C ASP A 53 4.14 6.67 4.48
N SER A 54 3.46 6.39 5.59
CA SER A 54 2.19 5.66 5.59
C SER A 54 1.10 6.40 4.80
N ALA A 55 1.01 7.72 4.99
CA ALA A 55 0.11 8.59 4.23
C ALA A 55 0.40 8.55 2.73
N HIS A 56 1.67 8.68 2.35
CA HIS A 56 2.13 8.63 0.98
C HIS A 56 1.79 7.29 0.33
N SER A 57 2.06 6.18 1.03
CA SER A 57 1.70 4.84 0.57
C SER A 57 0.19 4.69 0.37
N THR A 58 -0.62 5.13 1.33
CA THR A 58 -2.08 5.04 1.25
C THR A 58 -2.63 5.84 0.08
N LEU A 59 -2.17 7.08 -0.10
CA LEU A 59 -2.61 7.94 -1.20
C LEU A 59 -2.18 7.38 -2.56
N LYS A 60 -0.99 6.79 -2.66
CA LYS A 60 -0.46 6.24 -3.91
C LYS A 60 -1.30 5.07 -4.44
N HIS A 61 -1.86 4.27 -3.54
CA HIS A 61 -2.67 3.09 -3.90
C HIS A 61 -4.18 3.38 -3.89
N ALA A 62 -4.60 4.59 -3.54
CA ALA A 62 -6.01 4.96 -3.55
C ALA A 62 -6.52 5.10 -5.00
N PRO A 63 -7.57 4.35 -5.41
CA PRO A 63 -8.08 4.40 -6.78
C PRO A 63 -8.74 5.75 -7.12
N HIS A 64 -9.28 6.43 -6.11
CA HIS A 64 -9.85 7.76 -6.25
C HIS A 64 -9.66 8.54 -4.94
N VAL A 65 -9.09 9.74 -5.02
CA VAL A 65 -8.92 10.64 -3.88
C VAL A 65 -9.86 11.84 -4.06
N PRO A 66 -10.85 12.04 -3.16
CA PRO A 66 -11.73 13.20 -3.24
C PRO A 66 -10.96 14.52 -3.15
N GLN A 67 -11.41 15.54 -3.88
CA GLN A 67 -10.76 16.85 -3.90
C GLN A 67 -10.66 17.50 -2.51
N SER A 68 -11.63 17.25 -1.63
CA SER A 68 -11.60 17.71 -0.24
C SER A 68 -10.42 17.13 0.55
N VAL A 69 -10.15 15.83 0.38
CA VAL A 69 -9.00 15.14 0.98
C VAL A 69 -7.71 15.70 0.40
N HIS A 70 -7.63 15.85 -0.93
CA HIS A 70 -6.47 16.44 -1.58
C HIS A 70 -6.14 17.85 -1.03
N ASN A 71 -7.15 18.73 -0.94
CA ASN A 71 -6.97 20.08 -0.42
C ASN A 71 -6.54 20.08 1.06
N GLY A 72 -7.09 19.15 1.86
CA GLY A 72 -6.68 18.95 3.25
C GLY A 72 -5.21 18.55 3.36
N VAL A 73 -4.77 17.56 2.57
CA VAL A 73 -3.37 17.12 2.55
C VAL A 73 -2.42 18.26 2.14
N VAL A 74 -2.76 19.01 1.09
CA VAL A 74 -1.95 20.18 0.65
C VAL A 74 -1.84 21.23 1.76
N HIS A 75 -2.94 21.51 2.47
CA HIS A 75 -2.93 22.45 3.59
C HIS A 75 -2.00 21.97 4.72
N ILE A 76 -2.14 20.72 5.13
CA ILE A 76 -1.30 20.09 6.17
C ILE A 76 0.17 20.15 5.76
N MET A 77 0.50 19.77 4.52
CA MET A 77 1.89 19.80 4.03
C MET A 77 2.48 21.22 4.05
N ARG A 78 1.69 22.23 3.69
CA ARG A 78 2.12 23.64 3.77
C ARG A 78 2.43 24.06 5.21
N VAL A 79 1.59 23.67 6.17
CA VAL A 79 1.80 23.96 7.59
C VAL A 79 3.07 23.26 8.10
N CYS A 80 3.21 21.95 7.84
CA CYS A 80 4.40 21.17 8.20
C CYS A 80 5.68 21.77 7.60
N THR A 81 5.65 22.12 6.30
CA THR A 81 6.79 22.77 5.63
C THR A 81 7.19 24.07 6.32
N THR A 82 6.20 24.89 6.70
CA THR A 82 6.44 26.16 7.37
C THR A 82 7.11 25.95 8.72
N LEU A 83 6.63 25.00 9.52
CA LEU A 83 7.20 24.65 10.82
C LEU A 83 8.63 24.14 10.69
N LEU A 84 8.88 23.18 9.80
CA LEU A 84 10.22 22.60 9.61
C LEU A 84 11.21 23.63 9.06
N ARG A 85 10.78 24.51 8.14
CA ARG A 85 11.63 25.61 7.66
C ARG A 85 12.00 26.60 8.76
N GLN A 86 11.12 26.88 9.72
CA GLN A 86 11.46 27.74 10.86
C GLN A 86 12.60 27.14 11.69
N VAL A 87 12.57 25.82 11.92
CA VAL A 87 13.67 25.10 12.60
C VAL A 87 14.96 25.20 11.79
N GLN A 88 14.89 24.84 10.51
CA GLN A 88 16.05 24.87 9.63
C GLN A 88 16.65 26.28 9.54
N ALA A 89 15.82 27.31 9.53
CA ALA A 89 16.27 28.70 9.56
C ALA A 89 17.01 29.02 10.87
N LYS A 90 16.44 28.68 12.04
CA LYS A 90 17.09 28.89 13.34
C LYS A 90 18.48 28.24 13.39
N VAL A 91 18.60 27.00 12.94
CA VAL A 91 19.87 26.27 12.90
C VAL A 91 20.85 26.88 11.90
N SER A 92 20.41 27.09 10.65
CA SER A 92 21.30 27.54 9.58
C SER A 92 21.83 28.95 9.76
N VAL A 93 21.04 29.87 10.34
CA VAL A 93 21.48 31.24 10.66
C VAL A 93 22.60 31.18 11.69
N ARG A 94 22.39 30.48 12.81
CA ARG A 94 23.41 30.34 13.87
C ARG A 94 24.65 29.59 13.41
N GLN A 95 24.47 28.54 12.61
CA GLN A 95 25.58 27.81 12.00
C GLN A 95 26.44 28.74 11.14
N LYS A 96 25.82 29.52 10.22
CA LYS A 96 26.58 30.44 9.34
C LYS A 96 27.34 31.49 10.14
N GLU A 97 26.72 32.07 11.18
CA GLU A 97 27.35 33.07 12.04
C GLU A 97 28.57 32.51 12.80
N LEU A 98 28.41 31.34 13.42
CA LEU A 98 29.46 30.72 14.23
C LEU A 98 30.58 30.12 13.38
N VAL A 99 30.24 29.45 12.27
CA VAL A 99 31.23 28.88 11.35
C VAL A 99 32.08 29.99 10.71
N LYS A 100 31.47 31.12 10.32
CA LYS A 100 32.21 32.25 9.75
C LYS A 100 33.21 32.87 10.74
N LYS A 101 32.87 32.92 12.03
CA LYS A 101 33.70 33.57 13.05
C LYS A 101 34.72 32.63 13.73
N HIS A 102 34.34 31.37 13.94
CA HIS A 102 35.06 30.44 14.82
C HIS A 102 35.34 29.08 14.16
N GLY A 103 34.85 28.85 12.94
CA GLY A 103 35.03 27.61 12.20
C GLY A 103 34.08 26.48 12.63
N ALA A 104 34.07 25.40 11.82
CA ALA A 104 33.13 24.29 11.96
C ALA A 104 33.35 23.41 13.20
N ARG A 105 34.58 23.37 13.75
CA ARG A 105 34.87 22.60 14.97
C ARG A 105 34.20 23.20 16.20
N ILE A 106 34.28 24.54 16.34
CA ILE A 106 33.65 25.26 17.44
C ILE A 106 32.12 25.19 17.33
N TRP A 107 31.58 25.32 16.11
CA TRP A 107 30.15 25.11 15.87
C TRP A 107 29.66 23.76 16.41
N ARG A 108 30.36 22.64 16.12
CA ARG A 108 29.94 21.32 16.62
C ARG A 108 29.90 21.24 18.14
N GLY A 109 30.90 21.83 18.82
CA GLY A 109 30.91 21.88 20.28
C GLY A 109 29.76 22.70 20.86
N VAL A 110 29.53 23.90 20.31
CA VAL A 110 28.41 24.78 20.73
C VAL A 110 27.07 24.13 20.41
N TRP A 111 26.94 23.49 19.25
CA TRP A 111 25.73 22.80 18.85
C TRP A 111 25.43 21.63 19.78
N ALA A 112 26.41 20.80 20.12
CA ALA A 112 26.22 19.71 21.07
C ALA A 112 25.79 20.21 22.46
N ALA A 113 26.35 21.32 22.95
CA ALA A 113 26.06 21.83 24.28
C ALA A 113 24.78 22.69 24.35
N CYS A 114 24.42 23.40 23.28
CA CYS A 114 23.41 24.46 23.30
C CYS A 114 22.32 24.31 22.22
N ALA A 115 22.24 23.18 21.52
CA ALA A 115 21.25 22.98 20.46
C ALA A 115 19.81 23.25 20.94
N TRP A 116 19.46 22.82 22.15
CA TRP A 116 18.13 23.05 22.70
C TRP A 116 17.78 24.53 22.83
N GLU A 117 18.69 25.34 23.39
CA GLU A 117 18.53 26.79 23.51
C GLU A 117 18.53 27.48 22.12
N ILE A 118 19.36 27.01 21.20
CA ILE A 118 19.40 27.53 19.82
C ILE A 118 18.06 27.30 19.10
N LEU A 119 17.35 26.22 19.41
CA LEU A 119 16.02 25.94 18.87
C LEU A 119 14.92 26.82 19.47
N GLY A 120 15.22 27.62 20.50
CA GLY A 120 14.28 28.47 21.23
C GLY A 120 13.87 27.91 22.59
N GLY A 121 14.58 26.89 23.07
CA GLY A 121 14.33 26.26 24.36
C GLY A 121 13.02 25.44 24.39
N LYS A 122 12.64 25.02 25.59
CA LYS A 122 11.55 24.05 25.80
C LYS A 122 10.21 24.53 25.24
N GLY A 123 9.82 25.77 25.50
CA GLY A 123 8.52 26.30 25.09
C GLY A 123 8.31 26.32 23.57
N ASP A 124 9.32 26.77 22.82
CA ASP A 124 9.25 26.82 21.36
C ASP A 124 9.27 25.43 20.74
N VAL A 125 10.13 24.54 21.25
CA VAL A 125 10.25 23.16 20.76
C VAL A 125 8.97 22.38 21.06
N ASP A 126 8.42 22.48 22.26
CA ASP A 126 7.18 21.79 22.64
C ASP A 126 5.98 22.31 21.82
N LYS A 127 5.90 23.62 21.62
CA LYS A 127 4.87 24.22 20.75
C LYS A 127 4.96 23.70 19.32
N MET A 128 6.18 23.59 18.79
CA MET A 128 6.42 23.05 17.46
C MET A 128 6.04 21.57 17.39
N LYS A 129 6.52 20.75 18.32
CA LYS A 129 6.19 19.31 18.43
C LYS A 129 4.67 19.13 18.44
N ARG A 130 3.98 19.87 19.31
CA ARG A 130 2.51 19.83 19.40
C ARG A 130 1.84 20.15 18.07
N ARG A 131 2.24 21.23 17.41
CA ARG A 131 1.67 21.60 16.09
C ARG A 131 1.94 20.56 15.02
N LEU A 132 3.13 19.94 15.02
CA LEU A 132 3.48 18.87 14.08
C LEU A 132 2.61 17.63 14.32
N MET A 133 2.39 17.27 15.58
CA MET A 133 1.53 16.15 15.97
C MET A 133 0.06 16.43 15.65
N GLU A 134 -0.44 17.65 15.85
CA GLU A 134 -1.78 18.07 15.42
C GLU A 134 -1.96 17.88 13.91
N GLN A 135 -0.97 18.28 13.09
CA GLN A 135 -1.01 18.08 11.64
C GLN A 135 -0.97 16.59 11.25
N THR A 136 -0.21 15.78 12.01
CA THR A 136 -0.12 14.33 11.80
C THR A 136 -1.45 13.64 12.09
N ALA A 137 -2.10 14.00 13.20
CA ALA A 137 -3.41 13.47 13.57
C ALA A 137 -4.48 13.89 12.55
N ALA A 138 -4.45 15.14 12.07
CA ALA A 138 -5.35 15.60 11.01
C ALA A 138 -5.16 14.81 9.71
N LEU A 139 -3.90 14.54 9.32
CA LEU A 139 -3.58 13.74 8.14
C LEU A 139 -4.10 12.31 8.28
N GLN A 140 -3.82 11.65 9.39
CA GLN A 140 -4.31 10.30 9.69
C GLN A 140 -5.85 10.24 9.64
N THR A 141 -6.53 11.25 10.19
CA THR A 141 -8.00 11.34 10.16
C THR A 141 -8.52 11.42 8.73
N LEU A 142 -7.93 12.27 7.87
CA LEU A 142 -8.30 12.36 6.45
C LEU A 142 -8.10 11.02 5.72
N LEU A 143 -7.02 10.31 6.03
CA LEU A 143 -6.74 8.99 5.44
C LEU A 143 -7.72 7.93 5.92
N SER A 144 -8.07 7.93 7.21
CA SER A 144 -9.08 7.03 7.74
C SER A 144 -10.43 7.24 7.05
N VAL A 145 -10.83 8.50 6.79
CA VAL A 145 -12.06 8.80 6.03
C VAL A 145 -11.96 8.27 4.60
N LEU A 146 -10.82 8.45 3.93
CA LEU A 146 -10.58 7.93 2.58
C LEU A 146 -10.67 6.39 2.53
N GLN A 147 -10.01 5.71 3.46
CA GLN A 147 -10.01 4.24 3.56
C GLN A 147 -11.39 3.70 3.90
N THR A 148 -12.13 4.36 4.81
CA THR A 148 -13.49 3.96 5.16
C THR A 148 -14.42 4.06 3.95
N ALA A 149 -14.30 5.12 3.14
CA ALA A 149 -15.08 5.26 1.92
C ALA A 149 -14.80 4.13 0.92
N ALA A 150 -13.53 3.72 0.79
CA ALA A 150 -13.15 2.59 -0.06
C ALA A 150 -13.71 1.25 0.46
N LEU A 151 -13.65 1.01 1.77
CA LEU A 151 -14.19 -0.21 2.40
C LEU A 151 -15.71 -0.32 2.20
N VAL A 152 -16.45 0.78 2.34
CA VAL A 152 -17.90 0.80 2.08
C VAL A 152 -18.22 0.42 0.63
N GLN A 153 -17.39 0.81 -0.34
CA GLN A 153 -17.60 0.40 -1.72
C GLN A 153 -17.31 -1.09 -1.95
N ILE A 154 -16.28 -1.63 -1.29
CA ILE A 154 -15.96 -3.05 -1.35
C ILE A 154 -17.10 -3.88 -0.73
N ASP A 155 -17.61 -3.46 0.43
CA ASP A 155 -18.72 -4.13 1.11
C ASP A 155 -19.99 -4.15 0.24
N LYS A 156 -20.34 -3.03 -0.40
CA LYS A 156 -21.46 -2.97 -1.35
C LYS A 156 -21.30 -3.96 -2.51
N ARG A 157 -20.11 -4.01 -3.11
CA ARG A 157 -19.82 -4.98 -4.19
C ARG A 157 -19.91 -6.41 -3.70
N ALA A 158 -19.38 -6.70 -2.52
CA ALA A 158 -19.47 -8.03 -1.92
C ALA A 158 -20.92 -8.46 -1.66
N VAL A 159 -21.80 -7.53 -1.25
CA VAL A 159 -23.24 -7.79 -1.10
C VAL A 159 -23.91 -8.07 -2.46
N GLU A 160 -23.58 -7.28 -3.49
CA GLU A 160 -24.09 -7.47 -4.86
C GLU A 160 -23.62 -8.80 -5.48
N ASP A 161 -22.34 -9.14 -5.30
CA ASP A 161 -21.74 -10.40 -5.75
C ASP A 161 -22.39 -11.59 -5.04
N ARG A 162 -22.59 -11.49 -3.71
CA ARG A 162 -23.30 -12.53 -2.94
C ARG A 162 -24.73 -12.71 -3.42
N ALA A 163 -25.46 -11.62 -3.70
CA ALA A 163 -26.82 -11.70 -4.23
C ALA A 163 -26.85 -12.38 -5.62
N THR A 164 -25.89 -12.04 -6.47
CA THR A 164 -25.75 -12.64 -7.82
C THR A 164 -25.42 -14.12 -7.74
N MET A 165 -24.46 -14.50 -6.88
CA MET A 165 -24.09 -15.90 -6.65
C MET A 165 -25.26 -16.71 -6.08
N THR A 166 -26.03 -16.13 -5.16
CA THR A 166 -27.24 -16.77 -4.62
C THR A 166 -28.28 -17.00 -5.72
N ARG A 167 -28.48 -16.04 -6.62
CA ARG A 167 -29.37 -16.21 -7.78
C ARG A 167 -28.88 -17.29 -8.74
N MET A 168 -27.58 -17.35 -9.02
CA MET A 168 -27.00 -18.39 -9.86
C MET A 168 -27.22 -19.78 -9.24
N LEU A 169 -27.00 -19.92 -7.93
CA LEU A 169 -27.28 -21.17 -7.21
C LEU A 169 -28.77 -21.55 -7.29
N GLN A 170 -29.68 -20.59 -7.11
CA GLN A 170 -31.12 -20.84 -7.27
C GLN A 170 -31.49 -21.27 -8.69
N LEU A 171 -30.87 -20.69 -9.72
CA LEU A 171 -31.09 -21.12 -11.12
C LEU A 171 -30.55 -22.54 -11.36
N LEU A 172 -29.40 -22.88 -10.77
CA LEU A 172 -28.85 -24.24 -10.82
C LEU A 172 -29.72 -25.25 -10.07
N GLU A 173 -30.32 -24.89 -8.94
CA GLU A 173 -31.26 -25.73 -8.20
C GLU A 173 -32.63 -25.86 -8.89
N ALA A 174 -33.07 -24.83 -9.61
CA ALA A 174 -34.34 -24.83 -10.36
C ALA A 174 -34.22 -25.52 -11.74
N LEU A 175 -33.01 -25.64 -12.28
CA LEU A 175 -32.74 -26.26 -13.58
C LEU A 175 -33.29 -27.69 -13.72
N PRO A 176 -33.15 -28.59 -12.71
CA PRO A 176 -33.76 -29.92 -12.74
C PRO A 176 -35.29 -29.93 -12.77
N ALA A 177 -35.94 -28.87 -12.25
CA ALA A 177 -37.40 -28.75 -12.27
C ALA A 177 -37.92 -28.11 -13.57
N MET A 178 -37.14 -27.23 -14.19
CA MET A 178 -37.45 -26.63 -15.49
C MET A 178 -37.13 -27.56 -16.67
N MET A 179 -36.11 -28.40 -16.53
CA MET A 179 -35.97 -29.59 -17.35
C MET A 179 -37.03 -30.57 -16.88
N LYS A 180 -38.23 -30.52 -17.47
CA LYS A 180 -39.15 -31.65 -17.41
C LYS A 180 -38.43 -32.83 -18.06
N PHE A 181 -37.68 -33.58 -17.27
CA PHE A 181 -37.24 -34.90 -17.63
C PHE A 181 -38.51 -35.73 -17.68
N ASP A 182 -39.16 -35.79 -18.84
CA ASP A 182 -39.91 -36.99 -19.17
C ASP A 182 -38.94 -38.14 -18.91
N GLU A 183 -39.36 -39.10 -18.08
CA GLU A 183 -38.58 -40.04 -17.26
C GLU A 183 -37.45 -40.85 -17.95
N VAL A 184 -37.09 -40.57 -19.20
CA VAL A 184 -36.19 -41.38 -20.02
C VAL A 184 -35.14 -40.60 -20.83
N THR A 185 -35.15 -39.27 -20.95
CA THR A 185 -34.21 -38.65 -21.92
C THR A 185 -33.67 -37.26 -21.56
N VAL A 186 -32.36 -37.17 -21.32
CA VAL A 186 -31.58 -35.92 -21.33
C VAL A 186 -30.85 -35.84 -22.69
N PRO A 187 -31.10 -34.85 -23.54
CA PRO A 187 -30.35 -34.69 -24.78
C PRO A 187 -29.08 -33.88 -24.50
N PHE A 188 -27.98 -34.54 -24.17
CA PHE A 188 -26.64 -33.92 -24.29
C PHE A 188 -26.02 -34.30 -25.63
N LEU A 189 -25.72 -33.30 -26.45
CA LEU A 189 -24.86 -33.43 -27.64
C LEU A 189 -23.44 -33.03 -27.23
N PHE A 190 -22.57 -34.01 -27.00
CA PHE A 190 -21.14 -33.76 -26.88
C PHE A 190 -20.54 -33.60 -28.28
N PHE A 191 -20.17 -32.38 -28.63
CA PHE A 191 -19.33 -32.14 -29.80
C PHE A 191 -17.87 -32.34 -29.40
N LEU A 192 -17.29 -33.48 -29.77
CA LEU A 192 -15.84 -33.63 -29.77
C LEU A 192 -15.26 -32.88 -30.98
N PRO A 193 -14.19 -32.09 -30.81
CA PRO A 193 -13.57 -31.38 -31.91
C PRO A 193 -12.67 -32.36 -32.67
N ASN A 194 -13.15 -32.88 -33.80
CA ASN A 194 -12.26 -33.46 -34.79
C ASN A 194 -12.68 -32.98 -36.20
N PRO A 195 -11.85 -32.19 -36.90
CA PRO A 195 -12.26 -31.45 -38.09
C PRO A 195 -12.38 -32.28 -39.39
N GLU A 196 -12.27 -33.61 -39.37
CA GLU A 196 -12.17 -34.40 -40.62
C GLU A 196 -13.30 -35.38 -40.92
N SER A 197 -14.38 -35.44 -40.14
CA SER A 197 -15.53 -36.32 -40.46
C SER A 197 -16.87 -35.58 -40.50
N VAL A 198 -16.99 -34.70 -41.49
CA VAL A 198 -18.29 -34.21 -41.94
C VAL A 198 -19.06 -35.42 -42.52
N ARG A 199 -20.22 -35.74 -41.92
CA ARG A 199 -21.25 -36.73 -42.35
C ARG A 199 -21.28 -38.13 -41.69
N SER A 200 -20.92 -38.27 -40.43
CA SER A 200 -21.48 -39.36 -39.63
C SER A 200 -21.99 -38.83 -38.31
N GLY A 201 -23.29 -38.52 -38.25
CA GLY A 201 -23.98 -38.34 -36.98
C GLY A 201 -23.84 -39.64 -36.21
N VAL A 202 -22.98 -39.67 -35.19
CA VAL A 202 -22.84 -40.82 -34.32
C VAL A 202 -24.16 -40.94 -33.55
N ALA A 203 -24.84 -42.08 -33.69
CA ALA A 203 -26.04 -42.38 -32.93
C ALA A 203 -25.75 -42.16 -31.43
N PRO A 204 -26.66 -41.50 -30.68
CA PRO A 204 -26.44 -41.25 -29.26
C PRO A 204 -26.17 -42.59 -28.57
N MET A 205 -24.94 -42.77 -28.07
CA MET A 205 -24.60 -43.96 -27.29
C MET A 205 -25.53 -43.99 -26.07
N THR A 206 -26.41 -44.98 -26.06
CA THR A 206 -27.14 -45.53 -24.92
C THR A 206 -27.49 -44.58 -23.77
N ARG A 207 -28.80 -44.29 -23.70
CA ARG A 207 -29.58 -43.84 -22.53
C ARG A 207 -28.81 -43.95 -21.21
N MET A 208 -28.39 -42.80 -20.68
CA MET A 208 -27.71 -42.72 -19.40
C MET A 208 -28.69 -42.11 -18.38
N THR A 209 -28.92 -42.78 -17.27
CA THR A 209 -29.82 -42.27 -16.23
C THR A 209 -29.17 -41.13 -15.45
N LEU A 210 -29.98 -40.29 -14.80
CA LEU A 210 -29.50 -39.14 -14.01
C LEU A 210 -28.47 -39.58 -12.94
N GLU A 211 -28.69 -40.73 -12.31
CA GLU A 211 -27.76 -41.37 -11.36
C GLU A 211 -26.38 -41.65 -11.97
N GLN A 212 -26.35 -42.21 -13.19
CA GLN A 212 -25.11 -42.48 -13.91
C GLN A 212 -24.41 -41.18 -14.30
N PHE A 213 -25.15 -40.13 -14.65
CA PHE A 213 -24.59 -38.82 -15.00
C PHE A 213 -23.97 -38.13 -13.79
N LEU A 214 -24.65 -38.14 -12.64
CA LEU A 214 -24.11 -37.63 -11.40
C LEU A 214 -22.88 -38.42 -10.94
N ALA A 215 -22.82 -39.73 -11.21
CA ALA A 215 -21.63 -40.55 -10.96
C ALA A 215 -20.44 -40.12 -11.85
N VAL A 216 -20.67 -39.83 -13.13
CA VAL A 216 -19.61 -39.35 -14.04
C VAL A 216 -19.13 -37.94 -13.67
N ILE A 217 -20.02 -37.04 -13.25
CA ILE A 217 -19.63 -35.72 -12.74
C ILE A 217 -18.81 -35.85 -11.45
N ARG A 218 -19.24 -36.73 -10.51
CA ARG A 218 -18.47 -36.99 -9.28
C ARG A 218 -17.09 -37.59 -9.59
N LEU A 219 -16.98 -38.52 -10.54
CA LEU A 219 -15.71 -39.08 -11.00
C LEU A 219 -14.81 -38.02 -11.64
N SER A 220 -15.39 -37.11 -12.42
CA SER A 220 -14.64 -36.02 -13.07
C SER A 220 -14.15 -34.98 -12.04
N LEU A 221 -14.98 -34.66 -11.05
CA LEU A 221 -14.60 -33.80 -9.93
C LEU A 221 -13.56 -34.46 -9.01
N MET A 222 -13.61 -35.78 -8.81
CA MET A 222 -12.55 -36.52 -8.11
C MET A 222 -11.24 -36.54 -8.90
N CYS A 223 -11.28 -36.74 -10.23
CA CYS A 223 -10.09 -36.68 -11.08
C CYS A 223 -9.45 -35.29 -11.15
N GLN A 224 -10.24 -34.21 -11.06
CA GLN A 224 -9.71 -32.84 -10.96
C GLN A 224 -9.12 -32.56 -9.58
N ARG A 225 -9.67 -33.15 -8.51
CA ARG A 225 -9.14 -33.02 -7.15
C ARG A 225 -7.77 -33.70 -7.00
N ASP A 226 -7.55 -34.83 -7.65
CA ASP A 226 -6.23 -35.49 -7.66
C ASP A 226 -5.20 -34.78 -8.56
N ARG A 227 -5.62 -34.08 -9.62
CA ARG A 227 -4.70 -33.19 -10.37
C ARG A 227 -4.29 -31.94 -9.59
N GLY A 228 -5.14 -31.44 -8.71
CA GLY A 228 -4.82 -30.28 -7.85
C GLY A 228 -3.85 -30.59 -6.71
N SER A 229 -3.62 -31.87 -6.37
CA SER A 229 -2.65 -32.28 -5.32
C SER A 229 -1.29 -32.71 -5.85
N ALA A 230 -1.12 -32.90 -7.17
CA ALA A 230 0.16 -33.29 -7.77
C ALA A 230 1.02 -32.10 -8.25
N GLU A 231 0.54 -30.86 -8.08
CA GLU A 231 1.21 -29.64 -8.56
C GLU A 231 1.66 -28.72 -7.40
N SER A 232 1.84 -29.28 -6.20
CA SER A 232 2.31 -28.55 -5.00
C SER A 232 3.62 -29.08 -4.40
N ASP A 233 4.43 -29.83 -5.15
CA ASP A 233 5.81 -30.12 -4.82
C ASP A 233 6.72 -29.83 -6.02
N GLY A 234 7.52 -28.77 -5.92
CA GLY A 234 8.66 -28.56 -6.81
C GLY A 234 8.68 -27.24 -7.59
N TYR A 235 8.76 -26.11 -6.91
CA TYR A 235 9.45 -24.91 -7.43
C TYR A 235 10.22 -24.21 -6.32
N GLU A 236 11.29 -24.85 -5.86
CA GLU A 236 12.37 -24.19 -5.13
C GLU A 236 13.24 -23.43 -6.15
N TYR A 237 12.89 -22.17 -6.43
CA TYR A 237 13.77 -21.27 -7.16
C TYR A 237 14.89 -20.78 -6.24
N SER A 238 15.96 -21.57 -6.11
CA SER A 238 17.26 -21.08 -5.67
C SER A 238 17.86 -20.18 -6.76
N LEU A 239 17.79 -18.87 -6.55
CA LEU A 239 18.50 -17.84 -7.29
C LEU A 239 19.76 -17.43 -6.52
N VAL A 240 20.92 -17.98 -6.89
CA VAL A 240 22.25 -17.48 -6.53
C VAL A 240 23.19 -17.65 -7.76
N PRO A 241 24.12 -16.71 -8.02
CA PRO A 241 24.38 -16.19 -9.35
C PRO A 241 25.55 -16.84 -10.10
N ARG A 242 25.48 -16.78 -11.43
CA ARG A 242 26.63 -16.96 -12.33
C ARG A 242 27.51 -15.71 -12.25
N ASN A 243 28.65 -15.84 -11.58
CA ASN A 243 29.84 -15.06 -11.88
C ASN A 243 31.03 -16.01 -12.04
N GLU A 244 31.77 -15.74 -13.11
CA GLU A 244 33.14 -16.17 -13.42
C GLU A 244 33.41 -17.66 -13.73
N LEU A 245 33.87 -17.92 -14.96
CA LEU A 245 35.27 -18.28 -15.15
C LEU A 245 35.75 -18.04 -16.60
N ARG A 246 36.86 -17.31 -16.63
CA ARG A 246 37.80 -17.00 -17.71
C ARG A 246 38.37 -18.26 -18.42
N LEU A 247 38.93 -17.97 -19.60
CA LEU A 247 40.07 -18.62 -20.28
C LEU A 247 39.83 -19.97 -20.97
N MET A 248 39.67 -19.91 -22.29
CA MET A 248 40.72 -20.32 -23.25
C MET A 248 40.57 -19.52 -24.55
#